data_AF-A0A2S1QBE0-F1
#
_entry.id   AF-A0A2S1QBE0-F1
#
_cell.length_a   1.000
_cell.length_b   1.000
_cell.length_c   1.000
_cell.angle_alpha   90.00
_cell.angle_beta   90.00
_cell.angle_gamma   90.00
#
_symmetry.space_group_name_H-M   'P 1'
#
loop_
_entity.id
_entity.type
_entity.pdbx_description
1 polymer ?
#
loop_
_entity_poly.entity_id
_entity_poly.type
_entity_poly.pdbx_seq_one_letter_code
_entity_poly.pdbx_strand_id
1 'polypeptide(L)'
;MNRILSILIIMFFFSCVDKPSCNFIDSYYQDVYKAELAFYEEDYQKAYDIFKEVEARCGLLNQTLIRESEMMAKLSIKVGEPQKAFPYMERMLKEGMSFDTFENDEIYNILKEYEEWDYLTRNAASYADEFNANINQDLRAEIIAMNRLDQEVRQPPIDFIEMERVDSIHQKRIKEIFNQYGYPSAQLVGKNNFDQGERVDIGTLFFHFDDTIYFKPVLLKMIENGKAPADILGNMLDSRQRSRGFYDYGIYDNVDSTNILDFKNIDKRRVAVGLAPWKLKKRVDSLRRGYYGY
;
A
#
# COMPACT_ATOMS: atom_id res chain seq x y z
N MET A 1 -62.17 30.37 -18.79
CA MET A 1 -61.54 29.07 -18.49
C MET A 1 -60.59 28.71 -19.61
N ASN A 2 -59.28 28.71 -19.35
CA ASN A 2 -58.32 27.67 -19.76
C ASN A 2 -56.90 28.21 -19.58
N ARG A 3 -56.28 27.73 -18.50
CA ARG A 3 -54.86 27.86 -18.19
C ARG A 3 -54.10 26.91 -19.12
N ILE A 4 -53.13 27.40 -19.88
CA ILE A 4 -52.12 26.55 -20.53
C ILE A 4 -50.82 26.77 -19.77
N LEU A 5 -50.57 25.87 -18.81
CA LEU A 5 -49.35 25.77 -18.04
C LEU A 5 -48.36 24.93 -18.87
N SER A 6 -47.34 25.57 -19.45
CA SER A 6 -46.26 24.85 -20.13
C SER A 6 -45.22 24.44 -19.11
N ILE A 7 -45.17 23.15 -18.77
CA ILE A 7 -44.16 22.56 -17.90
C ILE A 7 -42.96 22.16 -18.78
N LEU A 8 -41.83 22.84 -18.59
CA LEU A 8 -40.56 22.49 -19.21
C LEU A 8 -39.88 21.43 -18.31
N ILE A 9 -39.99 20.15 -18.66
CA ILE A 9 -39.27 19.06 -18.00
C ILE A 9 -37.85 19.00 -18.60
N ILE A 10 -36.88 19.59 -17.89
CA ILE A 10 -35.46 19.40 -18.18
C ILE A 10 -35.08 18.03 -17.61
N MET A 11 -35.02 17.01 -18.47
CA MET A 11 -34.43 15.71 -18.11
C MET A 11 -32.91 15.86 -18.06
N PHE A 12 -32.35 15.94 -16.85
CA PHE A 12 -30.93 15.71 -16.61
C PHE A 12 -30.64 14.20 -16.81
N PHE A 13 -30.28 13.82 -18.04
CA PHE A 13 -29.61 12.55 -18.29
C PHE A 13 -28.16 12.65 -17.78
N PHE A 14 -27.97 12.49 -16.47
CA PHE A 14 -26.66 12.10 -15.95
C PHE A 14 -26.38 10.70 -16.45
N SER A 15 -25.65 10.61 -17.57
CA SER A 15 -25.01 9.36 -17.95
C SER A 15 -24.00 9.04 -16.86
N CYS A 16 -24.27 8.00 -16.06
CA CYS A 16 -23.23 7.29 -15.34
C CYS A 16 -22.29 6.71 -16.41
N VAL A 17 -21.30 7.50 -16.83
CA VAL A 17 -20.15 6.96 -17.52
C VAL A 17 -19.43 6.14 -16.44
N ASP A 18 -19.59 4.83 -16.50
CA ASP A 18 -18.76 3.93 -15.70
C ASP A 18 -17.31 4.33 -15.97
N LYS A 19 -16.65 4.87 -14.93
CA LYS A 19 -15.22 5.17 -15.03
C LYS A 19 -14.55 3.86 -15.42
N PRO A 20 -13.77 3.80 -16.52
CA PRO A 20 -13.09 2.58 -16.90
C PRO A 20 -12.32 2.04 -15.70
N SER A 21 -12.47 0.74 -15.41
CA SER A 21 -11.82 0.12 -14.26
C SER A 21 -10.32 0.39 -14.34
N CYS A 22 -9.75 1.04 -13.33
CA CYS A 22 -8.33 1.31 -13.30
C CYS A 22 -7.56 -0.01 -13.36
N ASN A 23 -6.74 -0.20 -14.40
CA ASN A 23 -5.79 -1.31 -14.44
C ASN A 23 -4.58 -0.91 -13.59
N PHE A 24 -4.48 -1.48 -12.39
CA PHE A 24 -3.46 -1.06 -11.44
C PHE A 24 -2.05 -1.51 -11.85
N ILE A 25 -1.92 -2.66 -12.51
CA ILE A 25 -0.62 -3.23 -12.93
C ILE A 25 0.01 -2.42 -14.05
N ASP A 26 -0.73 -2.22 -15.15
CA ASP A 26 -0.16 -1.65 -16.37
C ASP A 26 -0.01 -0.12 -16.31
N SER A 27 -0.76 0.55 -15.43
CA SER A 27 -0.78 2.01 -15.37
C SER A 27 -0.50 2.58 -13.98
N TYR A 28 -1.38 2.33 -13.00
CA TYR A 28 -1.30 2.93 -11.67
C TYR A 28 0.08 2.80 -11.04
N TYR A 29 0.58 1.56 -10.84
CA TYR A 29 1.83 1.37 -10.10
C TYR A 29 3.00 2.00 -10.85
N GLN A 30 3.05 1.87 -12.18
CA GLN A 30 4.12 2.41 -13.00
C GLN A 30 4.19 3.93 -12.95
N ASP A 31 3.04 4.61 -12.90
CA ASP A 31 3.00 6.06 -12.77
C ASP A 31 3.30 6.52 -11.34
N VAL A 32 2.82 5.81 -10.32
CA VAL A 32 3.19 6.07 -8.92
C VAL A 32 4.70 5.94 -8.70
N TYR A 33 5.36 4.94 -9.29
CA TYR A 33 6.82 4.80 -9.18
C TYR A 33 7.58 5.95 -9.85
N LYS A 34 7.06 6.51 -10.94
CA LYS A 34 7.64 7.70 -11.58
C LYS A 34 7.44 8.95 -10.70
N ALA A 35 6.28 9.08 -10.05
CA ALA A 35 6.00 10.17 -9.12
C ALA A 35 6.88 10.09 -7.87
N GLU A 36 7.05 8.89 -7.29
CA GLU A 36 7.96 8.63 -6.18
C GLU A 36 9.41 8.99 -6.55
N LEU A 37 9.87 8.58 -7.75
CA LEU A 37 11.19 8.98 -8.23
C LEU A 37 11.32 10.50 -8.33
N ALA A 38 10.36 11.18 -8.95
CA ALA A 38 10.37 12.63 -9.09
C ALA A 38 10.36 13.35 -7.73
N PHE A 39 9.61 12.83 -6.75
CA PHE A 39 9.58 13.34 -5.39
C PHE A 39 10.97 13.30 -4.74
N TYR A 40 11.65 12.15 -4.83
CA TYR A 40 12.99 11.98 -4.27
C TYR A 40 14.10 12.68 -5.06
N GLU A 41 13.86 13.02 -6.32
CA GLU A 41 14.74 13.87 -7.14
C GLU A 41 14.42 15.37 -6.97
N GLU A 42 13.52 15.72 -6.04
CA GLU A 42 13.08 17.08 -5.73
C GLU A 42 12.41 17.82 -6.90
N ASP A 43 11.98 17.08 -7.94
CA ASP A 43 11.13 17.58 -9.00
C ASP A 43 9.67 17.57 -8.52
N TYR A 44 9.39 18.42 -7.54
CA TYR A 44 8.12 18.42 -6.81
C TYR A 44 6.92 18.73 -7.72
N GLN A 45 7.08 19.63 -8.68
CA GLN A 45 5.98 19.94 -9.61
C GLN A 45 5.62 18.71 -10.45
N LYS A 46 6.61 18.03 -11.02
CA LYS A 46 6.38 16.81 -11.79
C LYS A 46 5.78 15.70 -10.95
N ALA A 47 6.27 15.50 -9.73
CA ALA A 47 5.71 14.49 -8.82
C ALA A 47 4.24 14.79 -8.49
N TYR A 48 3.93 16.06 -8.20
CA TYR A 48 2.57 16.52 -7.94
C TYR A 48 1.67 16.27 -9.14
N ASP A 49 2.09 16.68 -10.34
CA ASP A 49 1.29 16.53 -11.57
C ASP A 49 0.99 15.06 -11.87
N ILE A 50 1.99 14.17 -11.78
CA ILE A 50 1.79 12.73 -12.00
C ILE A 50 0.81 12.15 -10.97
N PHE A 51 0.97 12.47 -9.68
CA PHE A 51 0.05 11.98 -8.67
C PHE A 51 -1.37 12.53 -8.85
N LYS A 52 -1.54 13.78 -9.28
CA LYS A 52 -2.87 14.34 -9.59
C LYS A 52 -3.54 13.60 -10.74
N GLU A 53 -2.79 13.27 -11.80
CA GLU A 53 -3.30 12.45 -12.91
C GLU A 53 -3.70 11.04 -12.45
N VAL A 54 -2.84 10.39 -11.65
CA VAL A 54 -3.12 9.07 -11.07
C VAL A 54 -4.37 9.11 -10.19
N GLU A 55 -4.47 10.08 -9.29
CA GLU A 55 -5.61 10.26 -8.38
C GLU A 55 -6.91 10.50 -9.16
N ALA A 56 -6.89 11.36 -10.19
CA ALA A 56 -8.07 11.64 -11.00
C ALA A 56 -8.57 10.38 -11.73
N ARG A 57 -7.65 9.52 -12.18
CA ARG A 57 -7.94 8.29 -12.92
C ARG A 57 -8.38 7.14 -12.01
N CYS A 58 -7.71 6.92 -10.88
CA CYS A 58 -7.82 5.70 -10.08
C CYS A 58 -8.13 5.93 -8.60
N GLY A 59 -7.98 7.16 -8.09
CA GLY A 59 -7.74 7.41 -6.67
C GLY A 59 -6.35 6.93 -6.25
N LEU A 60 -5.89 7.32 -5.05
CA LEU A 60 -4.62 6.82 -4.50
C LEU A 60 -4.87 5.60 -3.62
N LEU A 61 -4.06 4.55 -3.76
CA LEU A 61 -4.08 3.35 -2.91
C LEU A 61 -3.45 3.57 -1.54
N ASN A 62 -2.56 4.55 -1.42
CA ASN A 62 -1.74 4.79 -0.22
C ASN A 62 -0.95 3.53 0.20
N GLN A 63 -0.18 2.98 -0.75
CA GLN A 63 0.72 1.85 -0.58
C GLN A 63 1.65 2.05 0.62
N THR A 64 1.83 1.02 1.43
CA THR A 64 2.57 1.09 2.71
C THR A 64 3.97 1.70 2.60
N LEU A 65 4.71 1.40 1.53
CA LEU A 65 6.07 1.89 1.35
C LEU A 65 6.15 3.30 0.76
N ILE A 66 5.20 3.66 -0.11
CA ILE A 66 5.23 4.92 -0.86
C ILE A 66 4.47 6.02 -0.11
N ARG A 67 3.39 5.66 0.59
CA ARG A 67 2.53 6.56 1.36
C ARG A 67 2.07 7.73 0.51
N GLU A 68 1.43 7.45 -0.63
CA GLU A 68 1.03 8.46 -1.63
C GLU A 68 0.26 9.64 -1.03
N SER A 69 -0.61 9.41 -0.04
CA SER A 69 -1.34 10.50 0.63
C SER A 69 -0.40 11.44 1.40
N GLU A 70 0.62 10.89 2.07
CA GLU A 70 1.63 11.71 2.75
C GLU A 70 2.47 12.48 1.74
N MET A 71 2.93 11.82 0.67
CA MET A 71 3.66 12.49 -0.41
C MET A 71 2.84 13.63 -1.00
N MET A 72 1.55 13.43 -1.25
CA MET A 72 0.67 14.47 -1.78
C MET A 72 0.44 15.64 -0.82
N ALA A 73 0.33 15.39 0.49
CA ALA A 73 0.27 16.46 1.48
C ALA A 73 1.55 17.31 1.45
N LYS A 74 2.72 16.65 1.44
CA LYS A 74 4.04 17.30 1.36
C LYS A 74 4.23 18.06 0.04
N LEU A 75 3.86 17.44 -1.08
CA LEU A 75 3.95 18.04 -2.40
C LEU A 75 3.08 19.28 -2.55
N SER A 76 1.84 19.25 -2.03
CA SER A 76 0.94 20.41 -2.05
C SER A 76 1.59 21.64 -1.41
N ILE A 77 2.32 21.45 -0.31
CA ILE A 77 3.08 22.52 0.35
C ILE A 77 4.27 22.96 -0.52
N LYS A 78 5.04 22.01 -1.05
CA LYS A 78 6.25 22.28 -1.85
C LYS A 78 5.96 22.99 -3.18
N VAL A 79 4.80 22.77 -3.79
CA VAL A 79 4.36 23.46 -5.02
C VAL A 79 3.66 24.80 -4.75
N GLY A 80 3.61 25.25 -3.48
CA GLY A 80 3.04 26.54 -3.11
C GLY A 80 1.51 26.56 -2.97
N GLU A 81 0.88 25.39 -2.80
CA GLU A 81 -0.57 25.23 -2.62
C GLU A 81 -0.90 24.58 -1.26
N PRO A 82 -0.46 25.15 -0.12
CA PRO A 82 -0.51 24.50 1.20
C PRO A 82 -1.92 24.05 1.62
N GLN A 83 -2.97 24.81 1.30
CA GLN A 83 -4.36 24.44 1.59
C GLN A 83 -4.77 23.09 0.96
N LYS A 84 -4.16 22.70 -0.17
CA LYS A 84 -4.45 21.42 -0.81
C LYS A 84 -3.88 20.22 -0.05
N ALA A 85 -3.09 20.42 1.00
CA ALA A 85 -2.61 19.35 1.86
C ALA A 85 -3.70 18.77 2.76
N PHE A 86 -4.67 19.57 3.20
CA PHE A 86 -5.66 19.18 4.22
C PHE A 86 -6.51 17.95 3.84
N PRO A 87 -7.02 17.79 2.61
CA PRO A 87 -7.75 16.59 2.23
C PRO A 87 -6.92 15.30 2.35
N TYR A 88 -5.62 15.37 2.07
CA TYR A 88 -4.71 14.23 2.20
C TYR A 88 -4.39 13.93 3.67
N MET A 89 -4.20 14.97 4.49
CA MET A 89 -4.02 14.82 5.93
C MET A 89 -5.26 14.20 6.59
N GLU A 90 -6.46 14.71 6.27
CA GLU A 90 -7.72 14.17 6.79
C GLU A 90 -7.89 12.69 6.41
N ARG A 91 -7.59 12.35 5.15
CA ARG A 91 -7.62 10.97 4.69
C ARG A 91 -6.67 10.09 5.51
N MET A 92 -5.45 10.54 5.77
CA MET A 92 -4.48 9.78 6.56
C MET A 92 -4.96 9.56 8.00
N LEU A 93 -5.61 10.54 8.63
CA LEU A 93 -6.25 10.39 9.95
C LEU A 93 -7.35 9.33 9.92
N LYS A 94 -8.24 9.39 8.93
CA LYS A 94 -9.31 8.39 8.72
C LYS A 94 -8.77 6.99 8.44
N GLU A 95 -7.56 6.89 7.90
CA GLU A 95 -6.82 5.64 7.72
C GLU A 95 -5.98 5.26 8.94
N GLY A 96 -6.26 5.85 10.11
CA GLY A 96 -5.66 5.48 11.40
C GLY A 96 -4.25 6.03 11.61
N MET A 97 -3.92 7.20 11.05
CA MET A 97 -2.67 7.89 11.38
C MET A 97 -2.87 8.82 12.58
N SER A 98 -1.89 8.93 13.47
CA SER A 98 -1.93 9.92 14.56
C SER A 98 -1.71 11.32 14.00
N PHE A 99 -2.42 12.30 14.55
CA PHE A 99 -2.21 13.72 14.26
C PHE A 99 -0.78 14.18 14.61
N ASP A 100 -0.15 13.55 15.59
CA ASP A 100 1.26 13.78 15.97
C ASP A 100 2.22 13.62 14.78
N THR A 101 1.83 12.83 13.76
CA THR A 101 2.62 12.67 12.53
C THR A 101 2.79 14.00 11.79
N PHE A 102 1.80 14.88 11.86
CA PHE A 102 1.86 16.20 11.23
C PHE A 102 2.46 17.24 12.18
N GLU A 103 2.17 17.15 13.47
CA GLU A 103 2.68 18.10 14.46
C GLU A 103 4.21 18.09 14.56
N ASN A 104 4.80 16.90 14.43
CA ASN A 104 6.24 16.67 14.58
C ASN A 104 7.03 16.78 13.26
N ASP A 105 6.40 17.04 12.12
CA ASP A 105 7.07 17.23 10.83
C ASP A 105 7.02 18.70 10.42
N GLU A 106 8.20 19.33 10.37
CA GLU A 106 8.34 20.77 10.15
C GLU A 106 7.73 21.26 8.83
N ILE A 107 7.59 20.38 7.83
CA ILE A 107 6.98 20.75 6.55
C ILE A 107 5.54 21.26 6.73
N TYR A 108 4.83 20.79 7.76
CA TYR A 108 3.44 21.16 8.02
C TYR A 108 3.32 22.41 8.92
N ASN A 109 4.42 23.00 9.40
CA ASN A 109 4.33 24.17 10.30
C ASN A 109 3.58 25.35 9.67
N ILE A 110 3.72 25.55 8.36
CA ILE A 110 2.98 26.59 7.62
C ILE A 110 1.46 26.38 7.67
N LEU A 111 1.00 25.14 7.89
CA LEU A 111 -0.42 24.81 7.96
C LEU A 111 -1.07 25.20 9.29
N LYS A 112 -0.28 25.45 10.34
CA LYS A 112 -0.81 25.76 11.70
C LYS A 112 -1.56 27.09 11.78
N GLU A 113 -1.41 27.96 10.78
CA GLU A 113 -2.11 29.24 10.68
C GLU A 113 -3.51 29.14 10.06
N TYR A 114 -3.88 27.97 9.52
CA TYR A 114 -5.14 27.75 8.81
C TYR A 114 -6.22 27.15 9.73
N GLU A 115 -7.48 27.53 9.52
CA GLU A 115 -8.60 27.02 10.31
C GLU A 115 -8.81 25.50 10.16
N GLU A 116 -8.41 24.95 9.02
CA GLU A 116 -8.45 23.52 8.73
C GLU A 116 -7.49 22.72 9.63
N TRP A 117 -6.38 23.31 10.07
CA TRP A 117 -5.49 22.67 11.05
C TRP A 117 -6.20 22.46 12.38
N ASP A 118 -6.86 23.50 12.88
CA ASP A 118 -7.64 23.43 14.11
C ASP A 118 -8.83 22.47 13.96
N TYR A 119 -9.45 22.42 12.78
CA TYR A 119 -10.49 21.44 12.46
C TYR A 119 -9.95 20.01 12.56
N LEU A 120 -8.83 19.69 11.91
CA LEU A 120 -8.26 18.34 11.98
C LEU A 120 -7.82 17.98 13.40
N THR A 121 -7.21 18.93 14.13
CA THR A 121 -6.81 18.74 15.53
C THR A 121 -8.00 18.35 16.41
N ARG A 122 -9.13 19.08 16.29
CA ARG A 122 -10.35 18.78 17.08
C ARG A 122 -11.01 17.45 16.72
N ASN A 123 -10.90 17.02 15.46
CA ASN A 123 -11.54 15.79 14.98
C ASN A 123 -10.63 14.55 15.02
N ALA A 124 -9.33 14.71 15.27
CA ALA A 124 -8.36 13.63 15.23
C ALA A 124 -8.74 12.42 16.11
N ALA A 125 -9.18 12.65 17.34
CA ALA A 125 -9.64 11.59 18.24
C ALA A 125 -10.85 10.84 17.67
N SER A 126 -11.83 11.56 17.10
CA SER A 126 -13.01 10.94 16.49
C SER A 126 -12.65 10.09 15.27
N TYR A 127 -11.69 10.52 14.43
CA TYR A 127 -11.24 9.70 13.30
C TYR A 127 -10.51 8.44 13.76
N ALA A 128 -9.73 8.52 14.85
CA ALA A 128 -9.08 7.35 15.43
C ALA A 128 -10.10 6.36 16.00
N ASP A 129 -11.11 6.85 16.71
CA ASP A 129 -12.20 6.02 17.24
C ASP A 129 -13.00 5.34 16.11
N GLU A 130 -13.34 6.08 15.05
CA GLU A 130 -14.03 5.55 13.88
C GLU A 130 -13.19 4.49 13.16
N PHE A 131 -11.90 4.72 12.97
CA PHE A 131 -10.99 3.74 12.38
C PHE A 131 -10.96 2.46 13.21
N ASN A 132 -10.74 2.57 14.52
CA ASN A 132 -10.64 1.42 15.42
C ASN A 132 -11.96 0.65 15.56
N ALA A 133 -13.10 1.32 15.43
CA ALA A 133 -14.42 0.68 15.45
C ALA A 133 -14.71 -0.13 14.17
N ASN A 134 -14.07 0.22 13.05
CA ASN A 134 -14.33 -0.38 11.75
C ASN A 134 -13.39 -1.55 11.39
N ILE A 135 -12.28 -1.72 12.12
CA ILE A 135 -11.39 -2.87 11.89
C ILE A 135 -11.96 -4.16 12.50
N ASN A 136 -11.69 -5.29 11.87
CA ASN A 136 -12.04 -6.62 12.36
C ASN A 136 -11.06 -7.04 13.47
N GLN A 137 -11.44 -6.80 14.72
CA GLN A 137 -10.63 -7.09 15.90
C GLN A 137 -10.34 -8.59 16.07
N ASP A 138 -11.28 -9.47 15.71
CA ASP A 138 -11.10 -10.92 15.81
C ASP A 138 -10.06 -11.41 14.80
N LEU A 139 -10.17 -10.98 13.54
CA LEU A 139 -9.19 -11.30 12.51
C LEU A 139 -7.83 -10.67 12.82
N ARG A 140 -7.80 -9.45 13.38
CA ARG A 140 -6.56 -8.81 13.86
C ARG A 140 -5.87 -9.69 14.90
N ALA A 141 -6.60 -10.10 15.94
CA ALA A 141 -6.07 -10.96 17.00
C ALA A 141 -5.57 -12.31 16.46
N GLU A 142 -6.30 -12.90 15.51
CA GLU A 142 -5.91 -14.12 14.82
C GLU A 142 -4.57 -13.94 14.07
N ILE A 143 -4.41 -12.89 13.27
CA ILE A 143 -3.16 -12.66 12.51
C ILE A 143 -1.97 -12.38 13.45
N ILE A 144 -2.19 -11.67 14.56
CA ILE A 144 -1.14 -11.47 15.58
C ILE A 144 -0.70 -12.82 16.16
N ALA A 145 -1.65 -13.70 16.48
CA ALA A 145 -1.35 -15.04 16.97
C ALA A 145 -0.60 -15.88 15.92
N MET A 146 -1.00 -15.82 14.65
CA MET A 146 -0.29 -16.50 13.55
C MET A 146 1.16 -16.01 13.44
N ASN A 147 1.38 -14.69 13.48
CA ASN A 147 2.74 -14.12 13.44
C ASN A 147 3.58 -14.52 14.67
N ARG A 148 2.99 -14.56 15.87
CA ARG A 148 3.70 -15.04 17.08
C ARG A 148 4.10 -16.50 16.94
N LEU A 149 3.15 -17.36 16.58
CA LEU A 149 3.39 -18.80 16.42
C LEU A 149 4.46 -19.08 15.35
N ASP A 150 4.43 -18.33 14.24
CA ASP A 150 5.45 -18.39 13.19
C ASP A 150 6.86 -18.14 13.75
N GLN A 151 7.02 -17.12 14.60
CA GLN A 151 8.30 -16.80 15.22
C GLN A 151 8.71 -17.76 16.34
N GLU A 152 7.74 -18.29 17.10
CA GLU A 152 7.97 -19.23 18.20
C GLU A 152 8.57 -20.56 17.71
N VAL A 153 8.02 -21.16 16.66
CA VAL A 153 8.52 -22.44 16.11
C VAL A 153 9.87 -22.33 15.40
N ARG A 154 10.37 -21.10 15.21
CA ARG A 154 11.67 -20.79 14.60
C ARG A 154 12.75 -20.46 15.64
N GLN A 155 12.45 -20.56 16.94
CA GLN A 155 13.44 -20.37 17.99
C GLN A 155 14.30 -21.62 18.21
N PRO A 156 15.63 -21.48 18.43
CA PRO A 156 16.49 -22.62 18.77
C PRO A 156 16.14 -23.26 20.13
N PRO A 157 16.23 -24.61 20.26
CA PRO A 157 16.47 -25.58 19.20
C PRO A 157 15.23 -25.72 18.28
N ILE A 158 15.47 -25.70 16.96
CA ILE A 158 14.38 -25.71 15.97
C ILE A 158 13.79 -27.11 15.83
N ASP A 159 12.49 -27.24 16.06
CA ASP A 159 11.70 -28.42 15.70
C ASP A 159 11.14 -28.25 14.28
N PHE A 160 11.81 -28.86 13.31
CA PHE A 160 11.43 -28.77 11.89
C PHE A 160 10.07 -29.41 11.59
N ILE A 161 9.65 -30.41 12.36
CA ILE A 161 8.34 -31.07 12.17
C ILE A 161 7.24 -30.11 12.60
N GLU A 162 7.41 -29.48 13.76
CA GLU A 162 6.46 -28.50 14.26
C GLU A 162 6.40 -27.24 13.37
N MET A 163 7.56 -26.77 12.90
CA MET A 163 7.63 -25.65 11.95
C MET A 163 6.85 -25.95 10.66
N GLU A 164 7.06 -27.11 10.03
CA GLU A 164 6.34 -27.51 8.81
C GLU A 164 4.82 -27.67 9.08
N ARG A 165 4.44 -28.19 10.26
CA ARG A 165 3.04 -28.28 10.68
C ARG A 165 2.39 -26.90 10.78
N VAL A 166 3.06 -25.94 11.41
CA VAL A 166 2.58 -24.56 11.54
C VAL A 166 2.47 -23.87 10.18
N ASP A 167 3.48 -24.02 9.32
CA ASP A 167 3.46 -23.45 7.97
C ASP A 167 2.28 -23.98 7.15
N SER A 168 1.98 -25.28 7.25
CA SER A 168 0.81 -25.90 6.59
C SER A 168 -0.53 -25.37 7.11
N ILE A 169 -0.65 -25.17 8.43
CA ILE A 169 -1.84 -24.58 9.06
C ILE A 169 -2.02 -23.13 8.62
N HIS A 170 -0.97 -22.32 8.67
CA HIS A 170 -1.01 -20.93 8.22
C HIS A 170 -1.35 -20.83 6.75
N GLN A 171 -0.76 -21.68 5.91
CA GLN A 171 -1.06 -21.73 4.49
C GLN A 171 -2.55 -22.00 4.25
N LYS A 172 -3.12 -23.01 4.92
CA LYS A 172 -4.55 -23.30 4.81
C LYS A 172 -5.40 -22.12 5.29
N ARG A 173 -5.06 -21.55 6.45
CA ARG A 173 -5.86 -20.50 7.06
C ARG A 173 -5.84 -19.20 6.25
N ILE A 174 -4.73 -18.83 5.63
CA ILE A 174 -4.68 -17.64 4.76
C ILE A 174 -5.55 -17.81 3.51
N LYS A 175 -5.67 -19.02 2.95
CA LYS A 175 -6.63 -19.26 1.86
C LYS A 175 -8.06 -19.02 2.31
N GLU A 176 -8.40 -19.43 3.53
CA GLU A 176 -9.72 -19.17 4.12
C GLU A 176 -9.95 -17.68 4.38
N ILE A 177 -8.95 -16.97 4.91
CA ILE A 177 -9.00 -15.51 5.10
C ILE A 177 -9.23 -14.81 3.76
N PHE A 178 -8.50 -15.19 2.71
CA PHE A 178 -8.67 -14.64 1.37
C PHE A 178 -10.08 -14.87 0.81
N ASN A 179 -10.64 -16.06 1.03
CA ASN A 179 -12.00 -16.37 0.58
C ASN A 179 -13.09 -15.63 1.39
N GLN A 180 -12.86 -15.41 2.68
CA GLN A 180 -13.84 -14.80 3.59
C GLN A 180 -13.80 -13.27 3.56
N TYR A 181 -12.60 -12.70 3.56
CA TYR A 181 -12.38 -11.27 3.81
C TYR A 181 -11.58 -10.57 2.70
N GLY A 182 -10.94 -11.32 1.80
CA GLY A 182 -9.94 -10.78 0.88
C GLY A 182 -8.56 -10.62 1.53
N TYR A 183 -7.72 -9.74 0.98
CA TYR A 183 -6.41 -9.46 1.55
C TYR A 183 -6.57 -8.68 2.87
N PRO A 184 -5.90 -9.08 3.98
CA PRO A 184 -6.00 -8.40 5.27
C PRO A 184 -5.20 -7.08 5.25
N SER A 185 -5.77 -6.05 4.63
CA SER A 185 -5.17 -4.71 4.56
C SER A 185 -5.27 -3.98 5.90
N ALA A 186 -4.53 -2.87 6.02
CA ALA A 186 -4.58 -2.04 7.23
C ALA A 186 -5.98 -1.46 7.51
N GLN A 187 -6.82 -1.28 6.50
CA GLN A 187 -8.21 -0.85 6.68
C GLN A 187 -9.09 -1.97 7.25
N LEU A 188 -8.74 -3.23 7.03
CA LEU A 188 -9.51 -4.37 7.53
C LEU A 188 -9.05 -4.81 8.93
N VAL A 189 -7.74 -4.84 9.19
CA VAL A 189 -7.19 -5.39 10.45
C VAL A 189 -6.39 -4.38 11.27
N GLY A 190 -6.33 -3.13 10.85
CA GLY A 190 -5.54 -2.08 11.48
C GLY A 190 -4.06 -2.11 11.07
N LYS A 191 -3.26 -1.21 11.64
CA LYS A 191 -1.81 -1.14 11.41
C LYS A 191 -1.04 -2.00 12.42
N ASN A 192 0.23 -2.28 12.10
CA ASN A 192 1.16 -2.86 13.08
C ASN A 192 1.31 -1.90 14.27
N ASN A 193 1.50 -2.46 15.47
CA ASN A 193 1.86 -1.72 16.67
C ASN A 193 3.10 -2.37 17.28
N PHE A 194 4.26 -1.97 16.76
CA PHE A 194 5.53 -2.58 17.16
C PHE A 194 5.90 -2.28 18.61
N ASP A 195 5.45 -1.16 19.18
CA ASP A 195 5.64 -0.83 20.60
C ASP A 195 4.96 -1.85 21.52
N GLN A 196 3.86 -2.47 21.05
CA GLN A 196 3.15 -3.54 21.74
C GLN A 196 3.53 -4.95 21.22
N GLY A 197 4.52 -5.04 20.32
CA GLY A 197 4.91 -6.29 19.68
C GLY A 197 3.84 -6.89 18.76
N GLU A 198 2.90 -6.08 18.26
CA GLU A 198 1.81 -6.52 17.40
C GLU A 198 2.17 -6.38 15.93
N ARG A 199 2.10 -7.51 15.23
CA ARG A 199 2.24 -7.57 13.77
C ARG A 199 0.97 -8.14 13.15
N VAL A 200 0.38 -7.36 12.25
CA VAL A 200 -0.89 -7.67 11.56
C VAL A 200 -0.73 -7.82 10.05
N ASP A 201 0.48 -7.58 9.54
CA ASP A 201 0.87 -7.93 8.18
C ASP A 201 1.12 -9.45 8.05
N ILE A 202 0.66 -10.05 6.95
CA ILE A 202 0.87 -11.47 6.62
C ILE A 202 2.05 -11.71 5.66
N GLY A 203 2.75 -10.64 5.25
CA GLY A 203 3.77 -10.67 4.20
C GLY A 203 4.93 -11.63 4.47
N THR A 204 5.40 -11.79 5.70
CA THR A 204 6.46 -12.77 5.99
C THR A 204 5.97 -14.20 6.04
N LEU A 205 4.68 -14.43 6.33
CA LEU A 205 4.14 -15.78 6.33
C LEU A 205 4.24 -16.38 4.91
N PHE A 206 4.12 -15.55 3.88
CA PHE A 206 4.33 -15.94 2.49
C PHE A 206 5.74 -16.43 2.15
N PHE A 207 6.74 -16.16 2.99
CA PHE A 207 8.09 -16.68 2.76
C PHE A 207 8.14 -18.21 2.93
N HIS A 208 7.10 -18.79 3.52
CA HIS A 208 7.05 -20.17 3.96
C HIS A 208 6.01 -21.02 3.20
N PHE A 209 5.29 -20.44 2.24
CA PHE A 209 4.26 -21.17 1.48
C PHE A 209 4.76 -21.72 0.14
N ASP A 210 4.34 -22.93 -0.20
CA ASP A 210 4.72 -23.60 -1.45
C ASP A 210 3.60 -23.56 -2.51
N ASP A 211 2.34 -23.37 -2.12
CA ASP A 211 1.20 -23.45 -3.06
C ASP A 211 1.06 -22.25 -4.01
N THR A 212 2.02 -22.14 -4.93
CA THR A 212 2.06 -21.12 -5.99
C THR A 212 0.94 -21.31 -7.01
N ILE A 213 0.42 -22.53 -7.16
CA ILE A 213 -0.72 -22.83 -8.05
C ILE A 213 -1.96 -22.06 -7.57
N TYR A 214 -2.21 -22.05 -6.26
CA TYR A 214 -3.27 -21.25 -5.68
C TYR A 214 -2.90 -19.76 -5.56
N PHE A 215 -1.78 -19.43 -4.91
CA PHE A 215 -1.51 -18.04 -4.52
C PHE A 215 -1.18 -17.13 -5.69
N LYS A 216 -0.48 -17.62 -6.72
CA LYS A 216 -0.08 -16.76 -7.85
C LYS A 216 -1.29 -16.12 -8.56
N PRO A 217 -2.30 -16.88 -9.06
CA PRO A 217 -3.45 -16.26 -9.71
C PRO A 217 -4.30 -15.42 -8.74
N VAL A 218 -4.45 -15.84 -7.49
CA VAL A 218 -5.24 -15.10 -6.49
C VAL A 218 -4.60 -13.75 -6.15
N LEU A 219 -3.31 -13.74 -5.80
CA LEU A 219 -2.57 -12.52 -5.50
C LEU A 219 -2.49 -11.60 -6.71
N LEU A 220 -2.20 -12.14 -7.90
CA LEU A 220 -2.16 -11.32 -9.11
C LEU A 220 -3.51 -10.63 -9.36
N LYS A 221 -4.62 -11.32 -9.15
CA LYS A 221 -5.95 -10.72 -9.28
C LYS A 221 -6.23 -9.64 -8.23
N MET A 222 -5.78 -9.84 -6.99
CA MET A 222 -5.90 -8.83 -5.94
C MET A 222 -5.04 -7.59 -6.23
N ILE A 223 -3.81 -7.77 -6.73
CA ILE A 223 -2.91 -6.69 -7.15
C ILE A 223 -3.51 -5.92 -8.33
N GLU A 224 -4.02 -6.61 -9.35
CA GLU A 224 -4.68 -6.01 -10.52
C GLU A 224 -5.85 -5.11 -10.13
N ASN A 225 -6.53 -5.43 -9.01
CA ASN A 225 -7.66 -4.68 -8.48
C ASN A 225 -7.29 -3.68 -7.37
N GLY A 226 -6.00 -3.46 -7.08
CA GLY A 226 -5.52 -2.57 -6.02
C GLY A 226 -5.91 -3.02 -4.61
N LYS A 227 -6.15 -4.32 -4.39
CA LYS A 227 -6.56 -4.92 -3.11
C LYS A 227 -5.42 -5.56 -2.31
N ALA A 228 -4.29 -5.85 -2.96
CA ALA A 228 -3.08 -6.35 -2.31
C ALA A 228 -1.85 -5.51 -2.70
N PRO A 229 -0.81 -5.45 -1.86
CA PRO A 229 0.46 -4.80 -2.19
C PRO A 229 1.10 -5.42 -3.43
N ALA A 230 1.65 -4.60 -4.33
CA ALA A 230 2.24 -5.07 -5.59
C ALA A 230 3.47 -5.98 -5.39
N ASP A 231 4.15 -5.86 -4.25
CA ASP A 231 5.34 -6.61 -3.94
C ASP A 231 5.06 -8.00 -3.36
N ILE A 232 3.85 -8.30 -2.91
CA ILE A 232 3.57 -9.54 -2.19
C ILE A 232 3.87 -10.80 -3.02
N LEU A 233 3.57 -10.78 -4.32
CA LEU A 233 3.83 -11.90 -5.20
C LEU A 233 5.33 -12.09 -5.46
N GLY A 234 6.07 -10.99 -5.65
CA GLY A 234 7.53 -11.01 -5.75
C GLY A 234 8.15 -11.55 -4.46
N ASN A 235 7.67 -11.05 -3.31
CA ASN A 235 8.05 -11.47 -1.96
C ASN A 235 7.88 -12.97 -1.76
N MET A 236 6.74 -13.54 -2.12
CA MET A 236 6.50 -14.98 -2.05
C MET A 236 7.47 -15.77 -2.94
N LEU A 237 7.63 -15.36 -4.20
CA LEU A 237 8.37 -16.15 -5.20
C LEU A 237 9.89 -16.10 -4.98
N ASP A 238 10.46 -14.92 -4.72
CA ASP A 238 11.90 -14.76 -4.52
C ASP A 238 12.36 -15.30 -3.16
N SER A 239 11.54 -15.22 -2.11
CA SER A 239 11.90 -15.75 -0.78
C SER A 239 12.16 -17.25 -0.81
N ARG A 240 11.44 -17.98 -1.66
CA ARG A 240 11.63 -19.42 -1.86
C ARG A 240 12.95 -19.77 -2.57
N GLN A 241 13.44 -18.88 -3.41
CA GLN A 241 14.68 -19.10 -4.16
C GLN A 241 15.92 -18.60 -3.40
N ARG A 242 15.73 -17.93 -2.26
CA ARG A 242 16.80 -17.32 -1.46
C ARG A 242 17.94 -18.29 -1.12
N SER A 243 17.63 -19.53 -0.74
CA SER A 243 18.65 -20.55 -0.42
C SER A 243 19.47 -21.00 -1.63
N ARG A 244 18.96 -20.79 -2.84
CA ARG A 244 19.62 -21.12 -4.11
C ARG A 244 20.46 -19.97 -4.66
N GLY A 245 20.30 -18.76 -4.11
CA GLY A 245 21.03 -17.56 -4.55
C GLY A 245 20.61 -16.99 -5.91
N PHE A 246 19.45 -17.44 -6.43
CA PHE A 246 18.86 -16.94 -7.68
C PHE A 246 17.48 -16.35 -7.41
N TYR A 247 17.07 -15.34 -8.18
CA TYR A 247 15.80 -14.61 -7.97
C TYR A 247 15.09 -14.34 -9.30
N ASP A 248 13.76 -14.33 -9.27
CA ASP A 248 12.93 -14.07 -10.46
C ASP A 248 12.70 -12.56 -10.65
N TYR A 249 12.47 -11.86 -9.53
CA TYR A 249 12.11 -10.44 -9.50
C TYR A 249 13.21 -9.55 -8.88
N GLY A 250 14.09 -10.09 -8.04
CA GLY A 250 15.12 -9.34 -7.33
C GLY A 250 14.56 -8.44 -6.22
N ILE A 251 13.59 -8.89 -5.43
CA ILE A 251 12.95 -8.06 -4.39
C ILE A 251 13.94 -7.49 -3.34
N TYR A 252 15.03 -8.20 -3.05
CA TYR A 252 15.93 -7.87 -1.96
C TYR A 252 16.97 -6.81 -2.35
N ASP A 253 17.30 -5.93 -1.42
CA ASP A 253 18.21 -4.81 -1.68
C ASP A 253 19.65 -5.25 -2.01
N ASN A 254 20.09 -6.36 -1.42
CA ASN A 254 21.42 -6.94 -1.63
C ASN A 254 21.53 -7.80 -2.91
N VAL A 255 20.47 -7.87 -3.72
CA VAL A 255 20.47 -8.60 -4.99
C VAL A 255 20.93 -7.70 -6.14
N ASP A 256 21.78 -8.26 -7.00
CA ASP A 256 22.24 -7.63 -8.24
C ASP A 256 21.89 -8.47 -9.48
N SER A 257 22.28 -7.97 -10.67
CA SER A 257 21.95 -8.60 -11.96
C SER A 257 22.47 -10.02 -12.13
N THR A 258 23.52 -10.42 -11.39
CA THR A 258 24.14 -11.74 -11.47
C THR A 258 23.31 -12.81 -10.76
N ASN A 259 22.51 -12.41 -9.76
CA ASN A 259 21.63 -13.30 -9.02
C ASN A 259 20.24 -13.41 -9.65
N ILE A 260 19.94 -12.67 -10.71
CA ILE A 260 18.59 -12.62 -11.29
C ILE A 260 18.50 -13.48 -12.54
N LEU A 261 17.58 -14.44 -12.53
CA LEU A 261 17.32 -15.31 -13.67
C LEU A 261 16.86 -14.48 -14.86
N ASP A 262 17.47 -14.67 -16.04
CA ASP A 262 17.10 -13.97 -17.27
C ASP A 262 16.98 -12.45 -17.07
N PHE A 263 18.03 -11.83 -16.50
CA PHE A 263 18.05 -10.41 -16.13
C PHE A 263 17.66 -9.48 -17.30
N LYS A 264 17.98 -9.83 -18.55
CA LYS A 264 17.59 -9.05 -19.74
C LYS A 264 16.08 -8.81 -19.87
N ASN A 265 15.24 -9.67 -19.30
CA ASN A 265 13.77 -9.56 -19.33
C ASN A 265 13.17 -9.20 -17.96
N ILE A 266 13.99 -8.75 -16.99
CA ILE A 266 13.53 -8.51 -15.63
C ILE A 266 12.42 -7.45 -15.57
N ASP A 267 12.54 -6.36 -16.32
CA ASP A 267 11.56 -5.29 -16.30
C ASP A 267 10.20 -5.77 -16.83
N LYS A 268 10.20 -6.59 -17.88
CA LYS A 268 8.98 -7.23 -18.38
C LYS A 268 8.31 -8.08 -17.29
N ARG A 269 9.08 -8.86 -16.53
CA ARG A 269 8.53 -9.69 -15.45
C ARG A 269 8.03 -8.85 -14.28
N ARG A 270 8.78 -7.84 -13.86
CA ARG A 270 8.43 -6.95 -12.75
C ARG A 270 7.16 -6.17 -13.07
N VAL A 271 7.08 -5.54 -14.24
CA VAL A 271 5.88 -4.81 -14.67
C VAL A 271 4.66 -5.73 -14.72
N ALA A 272 4.78 -6.97 -15.20
CA ALA A 272 3.66 -7.91 -15.31
C ALA A 272 3.02 -8.31 -13.97
N VAL A 273 3.65 -8.00 -12.84
CA VAL A 273 3.10 -8.24 -11.48
C VAL A 273 2.93 -6.94 -10.69
N GLY A 274 3.06 -5.78 -11.34
CA GLY A 274 2.89 -4.47 -10.72
C GLY A 274 4.14 -3.91 -10.04
N LEU A 275 5.30 -4.58 -10.09
CA LEU A 275 6.55 -4.08 -9.53
C LEU A 275 7.20 -2.99 -10.41
N ALA A 276 7.95 -2.10 -9.77
CA ALA A 276 8.75 -1.07 -10.45
C ALA A 276 9.83 -1.70 -11.35
N PRO A 277 10.17 -1.14 -12.52
CA PRO A 277 11.33 -1.56 -13.30
C PRO A 277 12.61 -1.54 -12.45
N TRP A 278 13.54 -2.44 -12.72
CA TRP A 278 14.73 -2.68 -11.91
C TRP A 278 15.54 -1.42 -11.63
N LYS A 279 15.90 -0.69 -12.69
CA LYS A 279 16.72 0.52 -12.57
C LYS A 279 15.99 1.60 -11.78
N LEU A 280 14.67 1.73 -11.96
CA LEU A 280 13.85 2.67 -11.21
C LEU A 280 13.85 2.29 -9.73
N LYS A 281 13.57 1.02 -9.39
CA LYS A 281 13.59 0.52 -8.00
C LYS A 281 14.93 0.85 -7.33
N LYS A 282 16.06 0.47 -7.93
CA LYS A 282 17.40 0.71 -7.34
C LYS A 282 17.70 2.20 -7.16
N ARG A 283 17.24 3.05 -8.08
CA ARG A 283 17.39 4.50 -7.97
C ARG A 283 16.57 5.07 -6.81
N VAL A 284 15.29 4.73 -6.73
CA VAL A 284 14.40 5.14 -5.63
C VAL A 284 14.92 4.66 -4.29
N ASP A 285 15.29 3.37 -4.16
CA ASP A 285 15.83 2.84 -2.90
C ASP A 285 17.09 3.59 -2.46
N SER A 286 17.96 3.97 -3.41
CA SER A 286 19.17 4.74 -3.13
C SER A 286 18.85 6.14 -2.61
N LEU A 287 17.91 6.84 -3.24
CA LEU A 287 17.52 8.20 -2.83
C LEU A 287 16.80 8.16 -1.47
N ARG A 288 15.90 7.19 -1.29
CA ARG A 288 15.15 7.00 -0.03
C ARG A 288 16.07 6.74 1.16
N ARG A 289 17.13 5.93 1.00
CA ARG A 289 18.15 5.73 2.05
C ARG A 289 18.82 7.05 2.44
N GLY A 290 19.23 7.84 1.45
CA GLY A 290 19.80 9.17 1.68
C GLY A 290 18.81 10.12 2.37
N TYR A 291 17.52 10.06 2.01
CA TYR A 291 16.47 10.89 2.60
C TYR A 291 16.23 10.58 4.09
N TYR A 292 16.22 9.31 4.48
CA TYR A 292 15.98 8.90 5.87
C TYR A 292 17.26 8.70 6.71
N GLY A 293 18.46 8.87 6.12
CA GLY A 293 19.73 8.78 6.84
C GLY A 293 20.17 7.34 7.18
N TYR A 294 19.82 6.35 6.34
CA TYR A 294 20.28 4.96 6.45
C TYR A 294 21.49 4.64 5.57
#